data_AF-A0A9E2PAS9-F1
#
_entry.id   AF-A0A9E2PAS9-F1
#
_cell.length_a   1.000
_cell.length_b   1.000
_cell.length_c   1.000
_cell.angle_alpha   90.00
_cell.angle_beta   90.00
_cell.angle_gamma   90.00
#
_symmetry.space_group_name_H-M   'P 1'
#
loop_
_entity.id
_entity.type
_entity.pdbx_description
1 polymer ?
#
loop_
_entity_poly.entity_id
_entity_poly.type
_entity_poly.pdbx_seq_one_letter_code
_entity_poly.pdbx_strand_id
1 'polypeptide(L)'
;MANYNQYSQSLNVFHGFPALEEGACLAGYSALIQAHDLTIPLPDHLCAVGTKHKKYDYERWHIFTPRHKPEDTLHGHLVFALKYEGIDLAVLNALFQDIDAEEIKEIIRSEPTGSYSRKLWFLWEWLCDDQLDIDDARAGNYVPLIDGKLQFEGKSYPSKRHRVRNNLPGTRHFCPLIRKTVKLEQFIGKALSEKAVENIGQTHPDLLSRAAAFLLLKDSKASYTIEGEIPPHNRIERWGRIIGQAGQRNLSIPELEHLQTLVISDNRFLEPGLRMEGGFVGQHDRSTGMPMPDHISAKPGDLKTLMGGLIETYELLCKDNFDPVLLATVLAFGFVFIHPLEDGNGRVHRYLFHHVLAEKRFVPKGLIFPVSAVILDRIEEYKKILEHFSKPRLDLIKWRPTEQNNVEVLNKTIDLYRYF
;
A
#
# COMPACT_ATOMS: atom_id res chain seq x y z
N MET A 1 21.00 -15.68 20.95
CA MET A 1 21.00 -14.27 20.53
C MET A 1 21.14 -14.24 19.03
N ALA A 2 20.22 -13.54 18.35
CA ALA A 2 20.30 -13.35 16.90
C ALA A 2 21.59 -12.58 16.53
N ASN A 3 22.19 -12.91 15.38
CA ASN A 3 23.40 -12.26 14.90
C ASN A 3 23.02 -11.32 13.74
N TYR A 4 23.09 -10.01 13.97
CA TYR A 4 22.57 -8.99 13.05
C TYR A 4 23.59 -8.54 12.00
N ASN A 5 24.87 -8.44 12.36
CA ASN A 5 25.94 -8.05 11.43
C ASN A 5 26.57 -9.25 10.71
N GLN A 6 25.83 -9.84 9.78
CA GLN A 6 26.41 -10.81 8.84
C GLN A 6 27.17 -10.08 7.72
N TYR A 7 28.45 -10.41 7.55
CA TYR A 7 29.26 -9.90 6.44
C TYR A 7 28.80 -10.51 5.11
N SER A 8 28.88 -9.74 4.03
CA SER A 8 28.47 -10.13 2.68
C SER A 8 29.11 -11.43 2.19
N GLN A 9 30.33 -11.76 2.65
CA GLN A 9 31.01 -13.02 2.34
C GLN A 9 30.22 -14.27 2.78
N SER A 10 29.27 -14.14 3.72
CA SER A 10 28.39 -15.22 4.17
C SER A 10 27.09 -15.32 3.35
N LEU A 11 26.79 -14.34 2.50
CA LEU A 11 25.52 -14.18 1.78
C LEU A 11 25.79 -13.83 0.30
N ASN A 12 25.94 -14.85 -0.55
CA ASN A 12 26.18 -14.65 -1.98
C ASN A 12 25.00 -13.94 -2.70
N VAL A 13 23.77 -14.04 -2.16
CA VAL A 13 22.55 -13.37 -2.61
C VAL A 13 21.65 -13.18 -1.39
N PHE A 14 21.14 -11.97 -1.13
CA PHE A 14 20.21 -11.69 -0.03
C PHE A 14 18.77 -11.69 -0.58
N HIS A 15 18.07 -12.82 -0.50
CA HIS A 15 16.67 -12.97 -0.91
C HIS A 15 16.31 -12.30 -2.28
N GLY A 16 17.16 -12.48 -3.30
CA GLY A 16 16.96 -11.89 -4.64
C GLY A 16 17.49 -10.47 -4.83
N PHE A 17 18.09 -9.87 -3.80
CA PHE A 17 18.93 -8.68 -3.96
C PHE A 17 20.31 -9.05 -4.52
N PRO A 18 20.93 -8.16 -5.31
CA PRO A 18 22.31 -8.35 -5.77
C PRO A 18 23.27 -8.55 -4.60
N ALA A 19 24.30 -9.36 -4.83
CA ALA A 19 25.40 -9.53 -3.90
C ALA A 19 26.01 -8.17 -3.53
N LEU A 20 26.25 -7.96 -2.24
CA LEU A 20 26.98 -6.80 -1.76
C LEU A 20 28.48 -6.96 -2.00
N GLU A 21 29.20 -5.84 -2.08
CA GLU A 21 30.66 -5.86 -2.17
C GLU A 21 31.31 -6.56 -0.98
N GLU A 22 32.50 -7.13 -1.19
CA GLU A 22 33.26 -7.78 -0.13
C GLU A 22 33.55 -6.81 1.03
N GLY A 23 33.27 -7.24 2.26
CA GLY A 23 33.43 -6.44 3.47
C GLY A 23 32.25 -5.51 3.80
N ALA A 24 31.22 -5.44 2.96
CA ALA A 24 29.95 -4.81 3.33
C ALA A 24 29.17 -5.68 4.34
N CYS A 25 28.33 -5.05 5.16
CA CYS A 25 27.44 -5.72 6.10
C CYS A 25 26.01 -5.21 5.99
N LEU A 26 25.05 -6.08 6.34
CA LEU A 26 23.64 -5.71 6.43
C LEU A 26 23.42 -4.66 7.53
N ALA A 27 22.40 -3.82 7.37
CA ALA A 27 22.06 -2.77 8.33
C ALA A 27 20.57 -2.45 8.28
N GLY A 28 20.00 -2.03 9.40
CA GLY A 28 18.57 -1.71 9.47
C GLY A 28 17.70 -2.92 9.15
N TYR A 29 16.69 -2.73 8.28
CA TYR A 29 15.72 -3.78 7.99
C TYR A 29 16.34 -5.02 7.34
N SER A 30 17.38 -4.88 6.50
CA SER A 30 18.03 -6.04 5.87
C SER A 30 18.64 -7.00 6.90
N ALA A 31 19.27 -6.46 7.94
CA ALA A 31 19.84 -7.23 9.03
C ALA A 31 18.76 -7.89 9.89
N LEU A 32 17.68 -7.16 10.19
CA LEU A 32 16.55 -7.68 10.98
C LEU A 32 15.84 -8.83 10.25
N ILE A 33 15.60 -8.67 8.95
CA ILE A 33 15.01 -9.71 8.09
C ILE A 33 15.88 -10.97 8.10
N GLN A 34 17.20 -10.82 7.90
CA GLN A 34 18.13 -11.96 7.89
C GLN A 34 18.21 -12.66 9.25
N ALA A 35 18.34 -11.88 10.33
CA ALA A 35 18.66 -12.39 11.65
C ALA A 35 17.48 -13.15 12.29
N HIS A 36 16.25 -12.81 11.88
CA HIS A 36 15.00 -13.41 12.36
C HIS A 36 14.30 -14.27 11.30
N ASP A 37 14.92 -14.50 10.13
CA ASP A 37 14.34 -15.26 9.00
C ASP A 37 12.90 -14.81 8.66
N LEU A 38 12.68 -13.48 8.62
CA LEU A 38 11.34 -12.92 8.51
C LEU A 38 10.70 -13.27 7.17
N THR A 39 9.56 -13.95 7.23
CA THR A 39 8.76 -14.31 6.06
C THR A 39 7.83 -13.15 5.66
N ILE A 40 8.35 -12.22 4.86
CA ILE A 40 7.63 -11.02 4.41
C ILE A 40 7.88 -10.72 2.92
N PRO A 41 7.00 -9.94 2.26
CA PRO A 41 7.35 -9.35 0.97
C PRO A 41 8.49 -8.38 1.19
N LEU A 42 9.64 -8.62 0.57
CA LEU A 42 10.81 -7.77 0.78
C LEU A 42 10.53 -6.34 0.33
N PRO A 43 10.98 -5.33 1.10
CA PRO A 43 10.92 -3.94 0.68
C PRO A 43 11.61 -3.72 -0.67
N ASP A 44 11.12 -2.78 -1.48
CA ASP A 44 11.74 -2.47 -2.76
C ASP A 44 13.16 -1.92 -2.62
N HIS A 45 13.44 -1.27 -1.49
CA HIS A 45 14.73 -0.71 -1.15
C HIS A 45 15.12 -1.10 0.27
N LEU A 46 16.38 -1.51 0.43
CA LEU A 46 16.98 -1.84 1.72
C LEU A 46 18.34 -1.16 1.86
N CYS A 47 18.75 -0.96 3.10
CA CYS A 47 20.05 -0.39 3.41
C CYS A 47 21.10 -1.44 3.75
N ALA A 48 22.35 -1.11 3.44
CA ALA A 48 23.53 -1.84 3.91
C ALA A 48 24.66 -0.84 4.19
N VAL A 49 25.72 -1.31 4.86
CA VAL A 49 26.92 -0.53 5.13
C VAL A 49 28.08 -1.10 4.33
N GLY A 50 28.61 -0.31 3.41
CA GLY A 50 29.73 -0.67 2.57
C GLY A 50 31.07 -0.26 3.17
N THR A 51 32.13 -0.52 2.41
CA THR A 51 33.52 -0.21 2.82
C THR A 51 33.93 1.22 2.47
N LYS A 52 33.23 1.83 1.50
CA LYS A 52 33.56 3.14 0.94
C LYS A 52 33.09 4.29 1.85
N HIS A 53 33.86 5.38 1.88
CA HIS A 53 33.50 6.61 2.61
C HIS A 53 32.52 7.54 1.86
N LYS A 54 31.69 7.00 0.96
CA LYS A 54 30.60 7.73 0.28
C LYS A 54 29.31 6.92 0.30
N LYS A 55 28.17 7.61 0.41
CA LYS A 55 26.85 6.99 0.20
C LYS A 55 26.58 6.82 -1.29
N TYR A 56 25.94 5.74 -1.69
CA TYR A 56 25.54 5.53 -3.08
C TYR A 56 24.41 4.50 -3.18
N ASP A 57 23.65 4.58 -4.27
CA ASP A 57 22.67 3.55 -4.63
C ASP A 57 23.33 2.49 -5.53
N TYR A 58 22.98 1.23 -5.29
CA TYR A 58 23.37 0.10 -6.15
C TYR A 58 22.15 -0.81 -6.35
N GLU A 59 21.50 -0.66 -7.50
CA GLU A 59 20.21 -1.28 -7.81
C GLU A 59 19.16 -1.00 -6.71
N ARG A 60 18.79 -2.02 -5.93
CA ARG A 60 17.82 -1.92 -4.83
C ARG A 60 18.45 -1.59 -3.48
N TRP A 61 19.79 -1.52 -3.39
CA TRP A 61 20.50 -1.17 -2.18
C TRP A 61 20.75 0.33 -2.06
N HIS A 62 20.56 0.87 -0.85
CA HIS A 62 21.17 2.13 -0.45
C HIS A 62 22.36 1.87 0.48
N ILE A 63 23.57 2.13 -0.01
CA ILE A 63 24.81 1.81 0.69
C ILE A 63 25.29 3.01 1.50
N PHE A 64 25.42 2.83 2.81
CA PHE A 64 25.99 3.78 3.74
C PHE A 64 27.48 3.55 3.97
N THR A 65 28.15 4.59 4.45
CA THR A 65 29.58 4.53 4.80
C THR A 65 29.81 3.84 6.15
N PRO A 66 31.02 3.31 6.44
CA PRO A 66 31.34 2.62 7.70
C PRO A 66 30.97 3.39 8.98
N ARG A 67 31.05 4.73 8.97
CA ARG A 67 30.67 5.57 10.13
C ARG A 67 29.19 5.49 10.54
N HIS A 68 28.32 4.96 9.68
CA HIS A 68 26.90 4.78 9.99
C HIS A 68 26.59 3.36 10.46
N LYS A 69 27.60 2.49 10.61
CA LYS A 69 27.42 1.13 11.08
C LYS A 69 26.66 1.15 12.42
N PRO A 70 25.47 0.51 12.50
CA PRO A 70 24.77 0.39 13.77
C PRO A 70 25.54 -0.50 14.74
N GLU A 71 25.24 -0.36 16.02
CA GLU A 71 25.60 -1.40 16.99
C GLU A 71 24.93 -2.72 16.59
N ASP A 72 25.63 -3.84 16.83
CA ASP A 72 25.19 -5.19 16.48
C ASP A 72 24.12 -5.71 17.45
N THR A 73 23.04 -4.96 17.59
CA THR A 73 21.95 -5.20 18.53
C THR A 73 20.61 -4.93 17.85
N LEU A 74 19.55 -5.55 18.37
CA LEU A 74 18.18 -5.27 17.93
C LEU A 74 17.90 -3.76 17.93
N HIS A 75 18.25 -3.08 19.01
CA HIS A 75 18.06 -1.64 19.16
C HIS A 75 18.84 -0.84 18.10
N GLY A 76 20.13 -1.16 17.90
CA GLY A 76 20.99 -0.46 16.94
C GLY A 76 20.44 -0.54 15.51
N HIS A 77 20.00 -1.72 15.09
CA HIS A 77 19.41 -1.91 13.76
C HIS A 77 18.02 -1.29 13.63
N LEU A 78 17.15 -1.37 14.66
CA LEU A 78 15.85 -0.67 14.65
C LEU A 78 16.01 0.85 14.55
N VAL A 79 16.93 1.44 15.32
CA VAL A 79 17.25 2.88 15.26
C VAL A 79 17.75 3.26 13.87
N PHE A 80 18.64 2.44 13.29
CA PHE A 80 19.12 2.66 11.93
C PHE A 80 17.98 2.67 10.91
N ALA A 81 17.11 1.65 10.94
CA ALA A 81 15.98 1.52 10.03
C ALA A 81 15.04 2.73 10.12
N LEU A 82 14.56 3.06 11.33
CA LEU A 82 13.67 4.19 11.56
C LEU A 82 14.28 5.55 11.18
N LYS A 83 15.62 5.67 11.21
CA LYS A 83 16.33 6.91 10.90
C LYS A 83 16.59 7.09 9.41
N TYR A 84 16.85 6.02 8.67
CA TYR A 84 17.36 6.09 7.31
C TYR A 84 16.45 5.45 6.26
N GLU A 85 15.65 4.45 6.65
CA GLU A 85 14.73 3.74 5.77
C GLU A 85 13.29 4.25 5.93
N GLY A 86 12.95 4.72 7.13
CA GLY A 86 11.59 5.09 7.50
C GLY A 86 10.90 3.93 8.21
N ILE A 87 9.57 3.99 8.32
CA ILE A 87 8.76 2.93 8.92
C ILE A 87 8.37 1.94 7.82
N ASP A 88 8.65 0.67 8.04
CA ASP A 88 8.06 -0.45 7.30
C ASP A 88 7.19 -1.28 8.26
N LEU A 89 5.87 -1.16 8.12
CA LEU A 89 4.93 -1.84 9.02
C LEU A 89 4.90 -3.35 8.79
N ALA A 90 5.18 -3.83 7.58
CA ALA A 90 5.20 -5.27 7.31
C ALA A 90 6.40 -5.92 8.01
N VAL A 91 7.59 -5.33 7.89
CA VAL A 91 8.80 -5.80 8.57
C VAL A 91 8.64 -5.72 10.08
N LEU A 92 8.20 -4.57 10.61
CA LEU A 92 8.05 -4.37 12.05
C LEU A 92 6.98 -5.29 12.65
N ASN A 93 5.84 -5.47 11.97
CA ASN A 93 4.81 -6.38 12.42
C ASN A 93 5.33 -7.81 12.46
N ALA A 94 6.00 -8.28 11.41
CA ALA A 94 6.59 -9.62 11.39
C ALA A 94 7.64 -9.82 12.49
N LEU A 95 8.53 -8.85 12.67
CA LEU A 95 9.54 -8.87 13.73
C LEU A 95 8.91 -8.93 15.13
N PHE A 96 7.89 -8.12 15.40
CA PHE A 96 7.24 -8.09 16.71
C PHE A 96 6.43 -9.35 17.03
N GLN A 97 6.13 -10.19 16.04
CA GLN A 97 5.58 -11.54 16.28
C GLN A 97 6.67 -12.58 16.60
N ASP A 98 7.95 -12.28 16.34
CA ASP A 98 9.08 -13.19 16.52
C ASP A 98 9.87 -12.93 17.82
N ILE A 99 9.87 -11.67 18.31
CA ILE A 99 10.62 -11.26 19.50
C ILE A 99 9.76 -11.19 20.77
N ASP A 100 10.38 -11.23 21.95
CA ASP A 100 9.68 -11.07 23.22
C ASP A 100 9.43 -9.58 23.54
N ALA A 101 8.28 -9.28 24.16
CA ALA A 101 7.94 -7.94 24.64
C ALA A 101 9.02 -7.34 25.56
N GLU A 102 9.73 -8.16 26.33
CA GLU A 102 10.84 -7.77 27.19
C GLU A 102 11.98 -7.10 26.42
N GLU A 103 12.28 -7.53 25.19
CA GLU A 103 13.32 -6.90 24.37
C GLU A 103 12.98 -5.42 24.06
N ILE A 104 11.71 -5.13 23.77
CA ILE A 104 11.23 -3.75 23.58
C ILE A 104 11.20 -3.00 24.91
N LYS A 105 10.79 -3.65 26.01
CA LYS A 105 10.80 -3.03 27.34
C LYS A 105 12.21 -2.62 27.77
N GLU A 106 13.22 -3.44 27.51
CA GLU A 106 14.63 -3.14 27.76
C GLU A 106 15.11 -1.93 26.94
N ILE A 107 14.76 -1.87 25.65
CA ILE A 107 15.06 -0.70 24.80
C ILE A 107 14.47 0.59 25.41
N ILE A 108 13.20 0.54 25.83
CA ILE A 108 12.52 1.69 26.41
C ILE A 108 13.18 2.11 27.74
N ARG A 109 13.52 1.16 28.61
CA ARG A 109 14.16 1.45 29.91
C ARG A 109 15.59 1.99 29.74
N SER A 110 16.31 1.55 28.72
CA SER A 110 17.67 2.03 28.43
C SER A 110 17.69 3.51 28.00
N GLU A 111 16.71 3.93 27.19
CA GLU A 111 16.59 5.32 26.71
C GLU A 111 15.14 5.85 26.83
N PRO A 112 14.62 6.12 28.04
CA PRO A 112 13.20 6.44 28.24
C PRO A 112 12.74 7.75 27.57
N THR A 113 13.66 8.70 27.37
CA THR A 113 13.38 9.97 26.69
C THR A 113 13.78 9.95 25.21
N GLY A 114 14.45 8.87 24.77
CA GLY A 114 14.92 8.66 23.41
C GLY A 114 13.77 8.74 22.41
N SER A 115 14.00 9.40 21.28
CA SER A 115 12.96 9.55 20.26
C SER A 115 12.60 8.21 19.61
N TYR A 116 13.61 7.38 19.30
CA TYR A 116 13.42 6.09 18.66
C TYR A 116 12.81 5.05 19.60
N SER A 117 13.27 4.97 20.86
CA SER A 117 12.67 4.07 21.86
C SER A 117 11.18 4.34 22.07
N ARG A 118 10.78 5.61 22.10
CA ARG A 118 9.35 6.00 22.22
C ARG A 118 8.55 5.71 20.94
N LYS A 119 9.16 5.81 19.76
CA LYS A 119 8.52 5.38 18.50
C LYS A 119 8.33 3.86 18.48
N LEU A 120 9.34 3.09 18.87
CA LEU A 120 9.28 1.63 18.96
C LEU A 120 8.23 1.18 19.97
N TRP A 121 8.16 1.84 21.12
CA TRP A 121 7.11 1.62 22.10
C TRP A 121 5.71 1.81 21.50
N PHE A 122 5.47 2.95 20.83
CA PHE A 122 4.19 3.20 20.18
C PHE A 122 3.88 2.16 19.11
N LEU A 123 4.85 1.81 18.27
CA LEU A 123 4.69 0.86 17.18
C LEU A 123 4.37 -0.54 17.69
N TRP A 124 5.01 -0.98 18.78
CA TRP A 124 4.71 -2.25 19.42
C TRP A 124 3.25 -2.28 19.88
N GLU A 125 2.85 -1.34 20.73
CA GLU A 125 1.49 -1.33 21.28
C GLU A 125 0.43 -1.20 20.17
N TRP A 126 0.74 -0.45 19.09
CA TRP A 126 -0.17 -0.26 17.97
C TRP A 126 -0.29 -1.46 17.03
N LEU A 127 0.81 -2.15 16.74
CA LEU A 127 0.84 -3.31 15.84
C LEU A 127 0.34 -4.58 16.53
N CYS A 128 0.78 -4.81 17.78
CA CYS A 128 0.45 -5.99 18.56
C CYS A 128 -0.91 -5.91 19.26
N ASP A 129 -1.49 -4.70 19.35
CA ASP A 129 -2.69 -4.44 20.15
C ASP A 129 -2.50 -4.85 21.63
N ASP A 130 -1.28 -4.67 22.13
CA ASP A 130 -0.85 -5.12 23.46
C ASP A 130 -0.11 -3.98 24.17
N GLN A 131 -0.66 -3.53 25.29
CA GLN A 131 -0.07 -2.44 26.08
C GLN A 131 1.02 -2.99 26.99
N LEU A 132 2.25 -2.51 26.82
CA LEU A 132 3.39 -2.96 27.63
C LEU A 132 3.25 -2.53 29.08
N ASP A 133 3.68 -3.38 30.01
CA ASP A 133 3.73 -3.06 31.44
C ASP A 133 4.91 -2.11 31.76
N ILE A 134 4.75 -0.85 31.33
CA ILE A 134 5.65 0.29 31.54
C ILE A 134 4.80 1.52 31.86
N ASP A 135 5.27 2.33 32.81
CA ASP A 135 4.72 3.65 33.14
C ASP A 135 4.72 4.62 31.94
N ASP A 136 3.71 5.48 31.85
CA ASP A 136 3.65 6.57 30.88
C ASP A 136 4.92 7.44 30.88
N ALA A 137 5.37 7.87 29.69
CA ALA A 137 6.50 8.79 29.56
C ALA A 137 6.20 10.12 30.25
N ARG A 138 6.99 10.43 31.28
CA ARG A 138 6.86 11.67 32.07
C ARG A 138 7.61 12.87 31.48
N ALA A 139 8.57 12.63 30.60
CA ALA A 139 9.48 13.65 30.05
C ALA A 139 9.78 13.47 28.55
N GLY A 140 10.39 14.47 27.92
CA GLY A 140 10.75 14.49 26.49
C GLY A 140 9.76 15.25 25.61
N ASN A 141 10.13 15.66 24.40
CA ASN A 141 9.20 16.35 23.49
C ASN A 141 8.31 15.35 22.73
N TYR A 142 7.15 15.81 22.25
CA TYR A 142 6.38 15.04 21.28
C TYR A 142 7.16 14.91 19.97
N VAL A 143 7.37 13.68 19.52
CA VAL A 143 8.08 13.37 18.27
C VAL A 143 7.12 12.81 17.23
N PRO A 144 7.19 13.23 15.95
CA PRO A 144 6.40 12.62 14.89
C PRO A 144 6.84 11.17 14.69
N LEU A 145 5.87 10.27 14.50
CA LEU A 145 6.15 8.85 14.29
C LEU A 145 6.81 8.62 12.93
N ILE A 146 6.09 8.96 11.86
CA ILE A 146 6.58 9.02 10.48
C ILE A 146 7.53 10.23 10.35
N ASP A 147 8.65 10.05 9.67
CA ASP A 147 9.50 11.16 9.24
C ASP A 147 9.00 11.69 7.89
N GLY A 148 8.42 12.90 7.91
CA GLY A 148 7.92 13.58 6.72
C GLY A 148 8.99 13.90 5.66
N LYS A 149 10.27 13.64 5.90
CA LYS A 149 11.32 13.69 4.86
C LYS A 149 11.44 12.38 4.08
N LEU A 150 11.11 11.25 4.70
CA LEU A 150 11.25 9.92 4.11
C LEU A 150 9.92 9.42 3.53
N GLN A 151 8.78 9.77 4.14
CA GLN A 151 7.47 9.23 3.79
C GLN A 151 6.39 10.32 3.82
N PHE A 152 5.29 10.08 3.11
CA PHE A 152 4.10 10.93 3.21
C PHE A 152 3.32 10.59 4.47
N GLU A 153 3.14 11.58 5.34
CA GLU A 153 2.46 11.45 6.62
C GLU A 153 0.99 11.87 6.51
N GLY A 154 0.13 11.29 7.36
CA GLY A 154 -1.23 11.75 7.56
C GLY A 154 -1.33 12.76 8.70
N LYS A 155 -2.56 13.16 9.02
CA LYS A 155 -2.87 14.03 10.15
C LYS A 155 -2.31 13.48 11.46
N SER A 156 -1.67 14.36 12.23
CA SER A 156 -1.06 14.00 13.51
C SER A 156 -2.05 13.98 14.68
N TYR A 157 -2.01 12.91 15.48
CA TYR A 157 -2.73 12.75 16.73
C TYR A 157 -1.76 12.44 17.89
N PRO A 158 -1.82 13.13 19.03
CA PRO A 158 -0.89 12.91 20.13
C PRO A 158 -1.24 11.64 20.92
N SER A 159 -0.29 10.72 21.04
CA SER A 159 -0.30 9.65 22.04
C SER A 159 0.45 10.13 23.28
N LYS A 160 -0.29 10.43 24.36
CA LYS A 160 0.28 11.03 25.58
C LYS A 160 1.22 10.09 26.32
N ARG A 161 0.83 8.82 26.45
CA ARG A 161 1.60 7.73 27.08
C ARG A 161 3.02 7.62 26.50
N HIS A 162 3.12 7.63 25.17
CA HIS A 162 4.38 7.52 24.45
C HIS A 162 5.08 8.87 24.25
N ARG A 163 4.34 9.96 24.38
CA ARG A 163 4.72 11.30 23.89
C ARG A 163 5.15 11.25 22.42
N VAL A 164 4.39 10.51 21.60
CA VAL A 164 4.56 10.38 20.15
C VAL A 164 3.37 11.02 19.45
N ARG A 165 3.61 11.66 18.31
CA ARG A 165 2.58 12.15 17.40
C ARG A 165 2.34 11.07 16.36
N ASN A 166 1.24 10.34 16.49
CA ASN A 166 0.79 9.39 15.47
C ASN A 166 0.33 10.16 14.23
N ASN A 167 1.17 10.18 13.22
CA ASN A 167 0.96 10.75 11.89
C ASN A 167 0.98 9.63 10.81
N LEU A 168 0.59 8.40 11.18
CA LEU A 168 0.38 7.33 10.20
C LEU A 168 -0.77 7.70 9.25
N PRO A 169 -0.64 7.43 7.94
CA PRO A 169 -1.66 7.73 6.95
C PRO A 169 -2.77 6.67 6.88
N GLY A 170 -3.10 6.01 8.00
CA GLY A 170 -4.08 4.91 8.02
C GLY A 170 -4.27 4.31 9.40
N THR A 171 -4.91 3.14 9.43
CA THR A 171 -5.30 2.44 10.66
C THR A 171 -4.60 1.09 10.75
N ARG A 172 -4.65 0.42 11.92
CA ARG A 172 -4.03 -0.91 12.09
C ARG A 172 -4.63 -1.97 11.16
N HIS A 173 -5.80 -1.71 10.58
CA HIS A 173 -6.48 -2.62 9.68
C HIS A 173 -6.17 -2.35 8.20
N PHE A 174 -5.59 -1.19 7.90
CA PHE A 174 -5.10 -0.82 6.57
C PHE A 174 -4.24 0.44 6.70
N CYS A 175 -2.91 0.35 6.53
CA CYS A 175 -2.01 1.51 6.60
C CYS A 175 -0.87 1.38 5.58
N PRO A 176 -1.14 1.67 4.30
CA PRO A 176 -0.08 1.71 3.30
C PRO A 176 0.83 2.93 3.50
N LEU A 177 2.14 2.75 3.32
CA LEU A 177 3.13 3.79 3.54
C LEU A 177 3.83 4.18 2.24
N ILE A 178 3.63 5.42 1.80
CA ILE A 178 4.26 5.92 0.58
C ILE A 178 5.59 6.59 0.93
N ARG A 179 6.69 6.01 0.45
CA ARG A 179 8.01 6.63 0.50
C ARG A 179 8.06 7.85 -0.43
N LYS A 180 8.63 8.95 0.05
CA LYS A 180 8.95 10.12 -0.76
C LYS A 180 10.09 9.79 -1.72
N THR A 181 9.86 10.07 -2.99
CA THR A 181 10.87 9.92 -4.03
C THR A 181 10.94 11.21 -4.85
N VAL A 182 12.11 11.48 -5.42
CA VAL A 182 12.31 12.63 -6.31
C VAL A 182 11.26 12.65 -7.42
N LYS A 183 10.90 11.49 -7.96
CA LYS A 183 9.86 11.36 -8.99
C LYS A 183 8.50 11.84 -8.48
N LEU A 184 8.05 11.39 -7.30
CA LEU A 184 6.77 11.80 -6.74
C LEU A 184 6.77 13.30 -6.40
N GLU A 185 7.82 13.81 -5.79
CA GLU A 185 7.92 15.24 -5.45
C GLU A 185 7.91 16.12 -6.71
N GLN A 186 8.58 15.70 -7.80
CA GLN A 186 8.51 16.40 -9.08
C GLN A 186 7.10 16.40 -9.68
N PHE A 187 6.35 15.29 -9.59
CA PHE A 187 4.97 15.24 -10.09
C PHE A 187 4.01 16.09 -9.26
N ILE A 188 4.13 16.06 -7.94
CA ILE A 188 3.34 16.91 -7.03
C ILE A 188 3.65 18.39 -7.32
N GLY A 189 4.93 18.74 -7.45
CA GLY A 189 5.38 20.10 -7.77
C GLY A 189 4.93 20.62 -9.14
N LYS A 190 4.38 19.77 -10.03
CA LYS A 190 3.76 20.24 -11.28
C LYS A 190 2.41 20.95 -11.06
N ALA A 191 1.78 20.79 -9.90
CA ALA A 191 0.49 21.40 -9.55
C ALA A 191 -0.56 21.22 -10.66
N LEU A 192 -0.76 19.97 -11.10
CA LEU A 192 -1.56 19.66 -12.29
C LEU A 192 -3.04 20.08 -12.16
N SER A 193 -3.59 20.04 -10.94
CA SER A 193 -4.96 20.52 -10.67
C SER A 193 -5.09 22.02 -10.97
N GLU A 194 -4.18 22.84 -10.45
CA GLU A 194 -4.17 24.29 -10.65
C GLU A 194 -4.03 24.64 -12.14
N LYS A 195 -3.09 23.97 -12.83
CA LYS A 195 -2.91 24.13 -14.28
C LYS A 195 -4.15 23.73 -15.07
N ALA A 196 -4.88 22.70 -14.65
CA ALA A 196 -6.12 22.32 -15.31
C ALA A 196 -7.17 23.44 -15.15
N VAL A 197 -7.36 23.96 -13.92
CA VAL A 197 -8.30 25.06 -13.65
C VAL A 197 -7.97 26.31 -14.48
N GLU A 198 -6.71 26.71 -14.54
CA GLU A 198 -6.26 27.89 -15.31
C GLU A 198 -6.57 27.77 -16.81
N ASN A 199 -6.32 26.60 -17.40
CA ASN A 199 -6.58 26.38 -18.83
C ASN A 199 -8.09 26.30 -19.14
N ILE A 200 -8.88 25.76 -18.21
CA ILE A 200 -10.34 25.59 -18.39
C ILE A 200 -11.08 26.92 -18.27
N GLY A 201 -10.65 27.83 -17.40
CA GLY A 201 -11.27 29.16 -17.25
C GLY A 201 -11.29 30.01 -18.53
N GLN A 202 -10.48 29.66 -19.53
CA GLN A 202 -10.38 30.34 -20.82
C GLN A 202 -11.25 29.70 -21.92
N THR A 203 -11.93 28.59 -21.63
CA THR A 203 -12.64 27.78 -22.63
C THR A 203 -14.16 28.00 -22.54
N HIS A 204 -14.84 28.08 -23.69
CA HIS A 204 -16.30 28.26 -23.73
C HIS A 204 -17.04 27.09 -23.06
N PRO A 205 -18.08 27.32 -22.24
CA PRO A 205 -18.79 26.29 -21.49
C PRO A 205 -19.31 25.12 -22.34
N ASP A 206 -19.85 25.38 -23.53
CA ASP A 206 -20.36 24.34 -24.43
C ASP A 206 -19.24 23.43 -24.98
N LEU A 207 -18.03 23.97 -25.19
CA LEU A 207 -16.90 23.17 -25.63
C LEU A 207 -16.40 22.28 -24.48
N LEU A 208 -16.36 22.82 -23.26
CA LEU A 208 -16.02 22.06 -22.06
C LEU A 208 -17.00 20.92 -21.80
N SER A 209 -18.31 21.17 -21.92
CA SER A 209 -19.35 20.15 -21.73
C SER A 209 -19.21 19.00 -22.74
N ARG A 210 -18.98 19.31 -24.02
CA ARG A 210 -18.74 18.29 -25.05
C ARG A 210 -17.44 17.52 -24.82
N ALA A 211 -16.37 18.21 -24.43
CA ALA A 211 -15.11 17.56 -24.08
C ALA A 211 -15.27 16.63 -22.87
N ALA A 212 -16.00 17.05 -21.84
CA ALA A 212 -16.32 16.24 -20.66
C ALA A 212 -17.03 14.94 -21.04
N ALA A 213 -18.10 15.04 -21.83
CA ALA A 213 -18.87 13.89 -22.30
C ALA A 213 -18.01 12.93 -23.14
N PHE A 214 -17.16 13.46 -24.02
CA PHE A 214 -16.23 12.67 -24.83
C PHE A 214 -15.20 11.93 -23.97
N LEU A 215 -14.55 12.62 -23.03
CA LEU A 215 -13.56 12.02 -22.12
C LEU A 215 -14.19 10.92 -21.27
N LEU A 216 -15.39 11.17 -20.75
CA LEU A 216 -16.15 10.22 -19.93
C LEU A 216 -16.50 8.94 -20.70
N LEU A 217 -16.98 9.09 -21.94
CA LEU A 217 -17.30 7.95 -22.80
C LEU A 217 -16.04 7.17 -23.19
N LYS A 218 -14.94 7.88 -23.50
CA LYS A 218 -13.64 7.27 -23.80
C LYS A 218 -13.14 6.46 -22.60
N ASP A 219 -13.23 7.01 -21.39
CA ASP A 219 -12.79 6.34 -20.17
C ASP A 219 -13.63 5.11 -19.84
N SER A 220 -14.96 5.25 -19.93
CA SER A 220 -15.88 4.13 -19.73
C SER A 220 -15.61 2.99 -20.70
N LYS A 221 -15.44 3.28 -22.00
CA LYS A 221 -15.11 2.28 -23.01
C LYS A 221 -13.79 1.58 -22.69
N ALA A 222 -12.76 2.35 -22.34
CA ALA A 222 -11.45 1.81 -21.99
C ALA A 222 -11.52 0.90 -20.75
N SER A 223 -12.31 1.27 -19.74
CA SER A 223 -12.54 0.44 -18.55
C SER A 223 -13.08 -0.95 -18.90
N TYR A 224 -13.99 -1.08 -19.87
CA TYR A 224 -14.46 -2.40 -20.33
C TYR A 224 -13.42 -3.13 -21.17
N THR A 225 -12.72 -2.42 -22.06
CA THR A 225 -11.69 -3.02 -22.91
C THR A 225 -10.53 -3.61 -22.11
N ILE A 226 -10.17 -2.99 -20.98
CA ILE A 226 -9.15 -3.53 -20.05
C ILE A 226 -9.55 -4.91 -19.52
N GLU A 227 -10.84 -5.14 -19.26
CA GLU A 227 -11.38 -6.44 -18.82
C GLU A 227 -11.63 -7.41 -19.98
N GLY A 228 -11.23 -7.06 -21.22
CA GLY A 228 -11.48 -7.88 -22.40
C GLY A 228 -12.95 -7.88 -22.87
N GLU A 229 -13.79 -6.98 -22.34
CA GLU A 229 -15.21 -6.90 -22.68
C GLU A 229 -15.50 -5.87 -23.79
N ILE A 230 -16.45 -6.20 -24.66
CA ILE A 230 -17.02 -5.29 -25.66
C ILE A 230 -18.53 -5.17 -25.40
N PRO A 231 -18.96 -4.35 -24.42
CA PRO A 231 -20.35 -4.25 -24.05
C PRO A 231 -21.17 -3.42 -25.07
N PRO A 232 -22.51 -3.54 -25.05
CA PRO A 232 -23.39 -2.67 -25.82
C PRO A 232 -23.26 -1.20 -25.38
N HIS A 233 -23.53 -0.27 -26.31
CA HIS A 233 -23.29 1.16 -26.12
C HIS A 233 -23.99 1.76 -24.89
N ASN A 234 -25.24 1.38 -24.66
CA ASN A 234 -26.03 1.81 -23.49
C ASN A 234 -25.34 1.49 -22.15
N ARG A 235 -24.59 0.39 -22.07
CA ARG A 235 -23.86 0.00 -20.87
C ARG A 235 -22.62 0.88 -20.66
N ILE A 236 -21.92 1.21 -21.75
CA ILE A 236 -20.79 2.16 -21.73
C ILE A 236 -21.29 3.53 -21.24
N GLU A 237 -22.42 4.01 -21.75
CA GLU A 237 -23.01 5.28 -21.29
C GLU A 237 -23.45 5.23 -19.83
N ARG A 238 -24.08 4.12 -19.39
CA ARG A 238 -24.50 3.95 -17.99
C ARG A 238 -23.31 4.01 -17.06
N TRP A 239 -22.23 3.28 -17.36
CA TRP A 239 -21.02 3.31 -16.56
C TRP A 239 -20.33 4.69 -16.59
N GLY A 240 -20.32 5.35 -17.75
CA GLY A 240 -19.86 6.74 -17.86
C GLY A 240 -20.64 7.66 -16.92
N ARG A 241 -21.96 7.54 -16.86
CA ARG A 241 -22.79 8.33 -15.93
C ARG A 241 -22.41 8.10 -14.46
N ILE A 242 -22.10 6.86 -14.08
CA ILE A 242 -21.65 6.53 -12.72
C ILE A 242 -20.29 7.19 -12.43
N ILE A 243 -19.34 7.11 -13.36
CA ILE A 243 -18.05 7.85 -13.23
C ILE A 243 -18.30 9.35 -13.10
N GLY A 244 -19.26 9.92 -13.84
CA GLY A 244 -19.62 11.34 -13.72
C GLY A 244 -20.24 11.73 -12.37
N GLN A 245 -20.66 10.74 -11.58
CA GLN A 245 -21.21 10.90 -10.24
C GLN A 245 -20.19 10.59 -9.12
N ALA A 246 -18.94 10.29 -9.46
CA ALA A 246 -17.90 10.02 -8.46
C ALA A 246 -17.72 11.21 -7.49
N GLY A 247 -17.38 10.91 -6.23
CA GLY A 247 -17.23 11.89 -5.15
C GLY A 247 -18.52 12.49 -4.62
N GLN A 248 -19.71 12.00 -5.03
CA GLN A 248 -21.00 12.51 -4.54
C GLN A 248 -21.58 11.71 -3.36
N ARG A 249 -21.10 10.48 -3.14
CA ARG A 249 -21.57 9.56 -2.11
C ARG A 249 -20.40 9.10 -1.25
N ASN A 250 -20.57 9.02 0.05
CA ASN A 250 -19.52 8.48 0.91
C ASN A 250 -19.27 7.00 0.59
N LEU A 251 -18.00 6.60 0.55
CA LEU A 251 -17.64 5.19 0.42
C LEU A 251 -18.05 4.41 1.66
N SER A 252 -18.64 3.26 1.42
CA SER A 252 -19.03 2.28 2.43
C SER A 252 -19.07 0.90 1.77
N ILE A 253 -19.06 -0.19 2.56
CA ILE A 253 -19.25 -1.53 1.98
C ILE A 253 -20.56 -1.62 1.16
N PRO A 254 -21.72 -1.12 1.65
CA PRO A 254 -22.93 -1.07 0.85
C PRO A 254 -22.83 -0.25 -0.44
N GLU A 255 -22.07 0.86 -0.44
CA GLU A 255 -21.85 1.63 -1.67
C GLU A 255 -20.95 0.88 -2.66
N LEU A 256 -19.93 0.16 -2.18
CA LEU A 256 -19.09 -0.68 -3.04
C LEU A 256 -19.89 -1.84 -3.65
N GLU A 257 -20.76 -2.47 -2.88
CA GLU A 257 -21.73 -3.45 -3.37
C GLU A 257 -22.67 -2.83 -4.41
N HIS A 258 -23.22 -1.65 -4.13
CA HIS A 258 -24.06 -0.95 -5.10
C HIS A 258 -23.31 -0.68 -6.41
N LEU A 259 -22.08 -0.18 -6.35
CA LEU A 259 -21.22 0.05 -7.53
C LEU A 259 -20.95 -1.25 -8.28
N GLN A 260 -20.74 -2.36 -7.58
CA GLN A 260 -20.60 -3.69 -8.17
C GLN A 260 -21.85 -4.06 -8.99
N THR A 261 -23.06 -3.89 -8.43
CA THR A 261 -24.31 -4.20 -9.16
C THR A 261 -24.51 -3.37 -10.42
N LEU A 262 -23.86 -2.21 -10.52
CA LEU A 262 -23.95 -1.34 -11.69
C LEU A 262 -22.97 -1.74 -12.80
N VAL A 263 -21.83 -2.35 -12.46
CA VAL A 263 -20.81 -2.76 -13.44
C VAL A 263 -21.06 -4.15 -14.01
N ILE A 264 -21.67 -5.05 -13.24
CA ILE A 264 -21.90 -6.44 -13.65
C ILE A 264 -23.11 -6.56 -14.57
N SER A 265 -22.96 -7.40 -15.59
CA SER A 265 -23.95 -7.65 -16.65
C SER A 265 -25.14 -8.46 -16.19
N ASP A 266 -24.84 -9.49 -15.38
CA ASP A 266 -25.64 -10.67 -15.15
C ASP A 266 -25.40 -11.14 -13.73
N ASN A 267 -26.33 -10.84 -12.84
CA ASN A 267 -26.24 -11.19 -11.43
C ASN A 267 -26.95 -12.53 -11.14
N ARG A 268 -27.33 -13.31 -12.16
CA ARG A 268 -28.10 -14.56 -11.97
C ARG A 268 -27.33 -15.62 -11.18
N PHE A 269 -26.00 -15.53 -11.17
CA PHE A 269 -25.10 -16.48 -10.50
C PHE A 269 -24.10 -15.80 -9.58
N LEU A 270 -24.28 -14.52 -9.26
CA LEU A 270 -23.36 -13.73 -8.45
C LEU A 270 -24.11 -13.10 -7.29
N GLU A 271 -23.60 -13.32 -6.08
CA GLU A 271 -24.09 -12.64 -4.89
C GLU A 271 -23.36 -11.29 -4.76
N PRO A 272 -24.07 -10.15 -4.84
CA PRO A 272 -23.44 -8.85 -4.64
C PRO A 272 -22.84 -8.72 -3.25
N GLY A 273 -21.73 -8.00 -3.16
CA GLY A 273 -21.05 -7.66 -1.93
C GLY A 273 -19.72 -8.36 -1.77
N LEU A 274 -19.26 -8.44 -0.51
CA LEU A 274 -18.01 -9.12 -0.17
C LEU A 274 -18.16 -10.62 -0.43
N ARG A 275 -17.25 -11.21 -1.20
CA ARG A 275 -17.30 -12.63 -1.54
C ARG A 275 -17.16 -13.51 -0.30
N MET A 276 -17.84 -14.65 -0.32
CA MET A 276 -17.82 -15.64 0.75
C MET A 276 -16.78 -16.75 0.53
N GLU A 277 -16.34 -16.92 -0.72
CA GLU A 277 -15.33 -17.91 -1.11
C GLU A 277 -13.96 -17.27 -1.35
N GLY A 278 -12.92 -18.10 -1.45
CA GLY A 278 -11.60 -17.68 -1.91
C GLY A 278 -11.65 -17.00 -3.28
N GLY A 279 -10.51 -16.49 -3.72
CA GLY A 279 -10.44 -15.84 -5.03
C GLY A 279 -9.00 -15.65 -5.46
N PHE A 280 -8.81 -15.61 -6.76
CA PHE A 280 -7.51 -15.34 -7.36
C PHE A 280 -7.69 -14.57 -8.67
N VAL A 281 -6.65 -13.86 -9.06
CA VAL A 281 -6.49 -13.31 -10.41
C VAL A 281 -5.44 -14.18 -11.10
N GLY A 282 -5.75 -14.66 -12.29
CA GLY A 282 -4.90 -15.56 -13.04
C GLY A 282 -5.70 -16.29 -14.10
N GLN A 283 -5.23 -17.47 -14.47
CA GLN A 283 -5.88 -18.32 -15.47
C GLN A 283 -6.27 -19.66 -14.88
N HIS A 284 -7.07 -20.43 -15.59
CA HIS A 284 -7.23 -21.85 -15.34
C HIS A 284 -6.47 -22.63 -16.40
N ASP A 285 -5.80 -23.70 -15.98
CA ASP A 285 -5.18 -24.63 -16.91
C ASP A 285 -6.26 -25.23 -17.82
N ARG A 286 -6.03 -25.16 -19.14
CA ARG A 286 -7.04 -25.53 -20.14
C ARG A 286 -7.39 -27.03 -20.14
N SER A 287 -6.51 -27.87 -19.60
CA SER A 287 -6.67 -29.33 -19.65
C SER A 287 -7.25 -29.90 -18.37
N THR A 288 -6.84 -29.36 -17.22
CA THR A 288 -7.17 -29.87 -15.88
C THR A 288 -8.20 -29.00 -15.17
N GLY A 289 -8.39 -27.75 -15.62
CA GLY A 289 -9.18 -26.76 -14.91
C GLY A 289 -8.52 -26.25 -13.64
N MET A 290 -7.27 -26.63 -13.35
CA MET A 290 -6.59 -26.19 -12.13
C MET A 290 -6.32 -24.68 -12.16
N PRO A 291 -6.52 -23.98 -11.03
CA PRO A 291 -6.18 -22.57 -10.94
C PRO A 291 -4.67 -22.34 -11.10
N MET A 292 -4.31 -21.32 -11.87
CA MET A 292 -2.96 -20.81 -12.07
C MET A 292 -2.92 -19.34 -11.64
N PRO A 293 -2.75 -19.06 -10.33
CA PRO A 293 -2.80 -17.69 -9.81
C PRO A 293 -1.57 -16.86 -10.19
N ASP A 294 -1.81 -15.64 -10.66
CA ASP A 294 -0.82 -14.54 -10.68
C ASP A 294 -0.89 -13.70 -9.39
N HIS A 295 -2.05 -13.76 -8.72
CA HIS A 295 -2.35 -13.14 -7.44
C HIS A 295 -3.43 -13.96 -6.72
N ILE A 296 -3.25 -14.24 -5.44
CA ILE A 296 -4.31 -14.80 -4.59
C ILE A 296 -4.90 -13.66 -3.78
N SER A 297 -6.23 -13.62 -3.70
CA SER A 297 -6.97 -12.56 -3.03
C SER A 297 -7.01 -12.74 -1.52
N ALA A 298 -7.39 -11.71 -0.77
CA ALA A 298 -7.51 -11.81 0.69
C ALA A 298 -8.52 -12.89 1.12
N LYS A 299 -8.37 -13.45 2.32
CA LYS A 299 -9.35 -14.45 2.81
C LYS A 299 -10.73 -13.81 3.00
N PRO A 300 -11.83 -14.52 2.70
CA PRO A 300 -13.19 -14.04 2.96
C PRO A 300 -13.39 -13.55 4.40
N GLY A 301 -12.87 -14.30 5.38
CA GLY A 301 -12.93 -13.94 6.79
C GLY A 301 -12.24 -12.63 7.16
N ASP A 302 -11.27 -12.18 6.33
CA ASP A 302 -10.51 -10.95 6.56
C ASP A 302 -11.13 -9.74 5.83
N LEU A 303 -12.06 -9.95 4.88
CA LEU A 303 -12.56 -8.89 4.00
C LEU A 303 -13.26 -7.76 4.75
N LYS A 304 -14.08 -8.07 5.76
CA LYS A 304 -14.76 -7.03 6.55
C LYS A 304 -13.77 -6.13 7.27
N THR A 305 -12.71 -6.72 7.84
CA THR A 305 -11.64 -6.00 8.54
C THR A 305 -10.83 -5.14 7.58
N LEU A 306 -10.38 -5.72 6.46
CA LEU A 306 -9.58 -5.01 5.47
C LEU A 306 -10.35 -3.88 4.79
N MET A 307 -11.59 -4.15 4.37
CA MET A 307 -12.43 -3.14 3.72
C MET A 307 -12.87 -2.05 4.69
N GLY A 308 -13.16 -2.40 5.95
CA GLY A 308 -13.38 -1.42 7.01
C GLY A 308 -12.17 -0.52 7.23
N GLY A 309 -10.98 -1.10 7.36
CA GLY A 309 -9.73 -0.35 7.53
C GLY A 309 -9.42 0.55 6.33
N LEU A 310 -9.66 0.07 5.11
CA LEU A 310 -9.47 0.83 3.88
C LEU A 310 -10.40 2.04 3.79
N ILE A 311 -11.69 1.87 4.14
CA ILE A 311 -12.66 2.97 4.17
C ILE A 311 -12.34 3.96 5.29
N GLU A 312 -11.98 3.49 6.48
CA GLU A 312 -11.61 4.37 7.60
C GLU A 312 -10.35 5.19 7.26
N THR A 313 -9.35 4.57 6.65
CA THR A 313 -8.14 5.23 6.16
C THR A 313 -8.45 6.28 5.10
N TYR A 314 -9.34 5.94 4.16
CA TYR A 314 -9.85 6.89 3.19
C TYR A 314 -10.48 8.11 3.87
N GLU A 315 -11.37 7.91 4.83
CA GLU A 315 -12.03 9.02 5.53
C GLU A 315 -11.04 9.91 6.29
N LEU A 316 -10.04 9.31 6.94
CA LEU A 316 -8.99 10.05 7.65
C LEU A 316 -8.20 10.95 6.70
N LEU A 317 -7.73 10.40 5.58
CA LEU A 317 -6.95 11.13 4.58
C LEU A 317 -7.80 12.09 3.75
N CYS A 318 -9.08 11.80 3.54
CA CYS A 318 -10.00 12.69 2.85
C CYS A 318 -10.32 13.94 3.70
N LYS A 319 -10.34 13.82 5.03
CA LYS A 319 -10.51 14.97 5.95
C LYS A 319 -9.21 15.76 6.18
N ASP A 320 -8.08 15.25 5.71
CA ASP A 320 -6.76 15.89 5.82
C ASP A 320 -6.35 16.60 4.52
N ASN A 321 -5.23 17.32 4.54
CA ASN A 321 -4.60 17.91 3.36
C ASN A 321 -3.67 16.93 2.63
N PHE A 322 -3.96 15.63 2.69
CA PHE A 322 -3.19 14.60 2.00
C PHE A 322 -3.33 14.75 0.48
N ASP A 323 -2.27 14.46 -0.27
CA ASP A 323 -2.26 14.63 -1.73
C ASP A 323 -3.35 13.77 -2.40
N PRO A 324 -4.20 14.35 -3.27
CA PRO A 324 -5.32 13.63 -3.88
C PRO A 324 -4.91 12.43 -4.74
N VAL A 325 -3.78 12.52 -5.46
CA VAL A 325 -3.31 11.45 -6.35
C VAL A 325 -2.71 10.32 -5.52
N LEU A 326 -1.99 10.65 -4.44
CA LEU A 326 -1.50 9.66 -3.50
C LEU A 326 -2.64 8.92 -2.80
N LEU A 327 -3.66 9.64 -2.30
CA LEU A 327 -4.85 9.02 -1.70
C LEU A 327 -5.59 8.11 -2.69
N ALA A 328 -5.80 8.60 -3.91
CA ALA A 328 -6.47 7.83 -4.96
C ALA A 328 -5.70 6.53 -5.26
N THR A 329 -4.38 6.62 -5.33
CA THR A 329 -3.49 5.46 -5.52
C THR A 329 -3.60 4.47 -4.36
N VAL A 330 -3.46 4.91 -3.12
CA VAL A 330 -3.55 4.05 -1.92
C VAL A 330 -4.88 3.29 -1.88
N LEU A 331 -5.97 4.01 -2.10
CA LEU A 331 -7.32 3.46 -2.03
C LEU A 331 -7.58 2.45 -3.16
N ALA A 332 -7.34 2.87 -4.40
CA ALA A 332 -7.61 2.04 -5.57
C ALA A 332 -6.69 0.80 -5.55
N PHE A 333 -5.39 0.98 -5.31
CA PHE A 333 -4.42 -0.11 -5.28
C PHE A 333 -4.73 -1.09 -4.15
N GLY A 334 -5.02 -0.61 -2.94
CA GLY A 334 -5.46 -1.48 -1.84
C GLY A 334 -6.69 -2.31 -2.20
N PHE A 335 -7.71 -1.68 -2.80
CA PHE A 335 -8.94 -2.36 -3.19
C PHE A 335 -8.70 -3.50 -4.18
N VAL A 336 -7.91 -3.26 -5.24
CA VAL A 336 -7.69 -4.29 -6.28
C VAL A 336 -6.87 -5.47 -5.75
N PHE A 337 -5.94 -5.26 -4.81
CA PHE A 337 -5.17 -6.35 -4.21
C PHE A 337 -5.91 -7.11 -3.12
N ILE A 338 -6.72 -6.43 -2.28
CA ILE A 338 -7.64 -7.12 -1.38
C ILE A 338 -8.58 -8.01 -2.21
N HIS A 339 -9.02 -7.49 -3.36
CA HIS A 339 -9.90 -8.17 -4.31
C HIS A 339 -11.16 -8.73 -3.62
N PRO A 340 -11.99 -7.83 -3.04
CA PRO A 340 -13.04 -8.20 -2.09
C PRO A 340 -14.32 -8.73 -2.74
N LEU A 341 -14.54 -8.48 -4.03
CA LEU A 341 -15.76 -8.85 -4.73
C LEU A 341 -15.54 -10.15 -5.53
N GLU A 342 -16.61 -10.86 -5.87
CA GLU A 342 -16.56 -12.02 -6.77
C GLU A 342 -16.21 -11.61 -8.22
N ASP A 343 -16.80 -10.50 -8.68
CA ASP A 343 -16.50 -9.85 -9.97
C ASP A 343 -16.68 -8.33 -9.84
N GLY A 344 -16.18 -7.57 -10.81
CA GLY A 344 -16.28 -6.11 -10.89
C GLY A 344 -15.11 -5.38 -10.23
N ASN A 345 -14.16 -6.10 -9.62
CA ASN A 345 -13.05 -5.48 -8.88
C ASN A 345 -12.24 -4.50 -9.72
N GLY A 346 -11.84 -4.86 -10.94
CA GLY A 346 -11.05 -3.99 -11.82
C GLY A 346 -11.80 -2.69 -12.19
N ARG A 347 -13.11 -2.77 -12.45
CA ARG A 347 -13.94 -1.61 -12.78
C ARG A 347 -14.16 -0.71 -11.57
N VAL A 348 -14.47 -1.28 -10.41
CA VAL A 348 -14.64 -0.52 -9.16
C VAL A 348 -13.32 0.13 -8.74
N HIS A 349 -12.18 -0.57 -8.86
CA HIS A 349 -10.83 -0.02 -8.69
C HIS A 349 -10.63 1.26 -9.51
N ARG A 350 -10.96 1.23 -10.81
CA ARG A 350 -10.82 2.41 -11.69
C ARG A 350 -11.77 3.54 -11.31
N TYR A 351 -12.98 3.22 -10.85
CA TYR A 351 -13.91 4.22 -10.32
C TYR A 351 -13.36 4.91 -9.05
N LEU A 352 -12.66 4.19 -8.17
CA LEU A 352 -12.10 4.76 -6.94
C LEU A 352 -11.09 5.88 -7.21
N PHE A 353 -10.33 5.83 -8.32
CA PHE A 353 -9.50 6.97 -8.74
C PHE A 353 -10.36 8.22 -8.97
N HIS A 354 -11.39 8.10 -9.81
CA HIS A 354 -12.28 9.23 -10.11
C HIS A 354 -12.98 9.75 -8.86
N HIS A 355 -13.37 8.84 -7.98
CA HIS A 355 -14.03 9.17 -6.71
C HIS A 355 -13.20 10.11 -5.86
N VAL A 356 -11.96 9.72 -5.55
CA VAL A 356 -11.05 10.52 -4.72
C VAL A 356 -10.69 11.83 -5.41
N LEU A 357 -10.36 11.79 -6.71
CA LEU A 357 -9.95 12.99 -7.45
C LEU A 357 -11.09 14.02 -7.55
N ALA A 358 -12.34 13.57 -7.66
CA ALA A 358 -13.51 14.43 -7.63
C ALA A 358 -13.77 15.01 -6.23
N GLU A 359 -13.76 14.17 -5.19
CA GLU A 359 -14.06 14.60 -3.81
C GLU A 359 -13.01 15.59 -3.28
N LYS A 360 -11.73 15.35 -3.57
CA LYS A 360 -10.63 16.26 -3.24
C LYS A 360 -10.49 17.44 -4.20
N ARG A 361 -11.39 17.59 -5.18
CA ARG A 361 -11.41 18.68 -6.17
C ARG A 361 -10.10 18.81 -6.96
N PHE A 362 -9.44 17.68 -7.21
CA PHE A 362 -8.26 17.63 -8.08
C PHE A 362 -8.65 17.84 -9.55
N VAL A 363 -9.87 17.41 -9.91
CA VAL A 363 -10.47 17.69 -11.22
C VAL A 363 -11.53 18.77 -11.07
N PRO A 364 -11.61 19.76 -11.98
CA PRO A 364 -12.68 20.74 -11.97
C PRO A 364 -14.06 20.08 -12.07
N LYS A 365 -15.06 20.69 -11.42
CA LYS A 365 -16.42 20.14 -11.34
C LYS A 365 -17.00 19.90 -12.73
N GLY A 366 -17.52 18.69 -12.95
CA GLY A 366 -18.14 18.27 -14.21
C GLY A 366 -17.15 17.76 -15.26
N LEU A 367 -15.85 17.72 -14.95
CA LEU A 367 -14.82 17.09 -15.79
C LEU A 367 -14.25 15.85 -15.11
N ILE A 368 -13.64 15.00 -15.93
CA ILE A 368 -12.89 13.82 -15.48
C ILE A 368 -11.54 13.78 -16.21
N PHE A 369 -10.53 13.21 -15.56
CA PHE A 369 -9.31 12.80 -16.27
C PHE A 369 -9.47 11.34 -16.68
N PRO A 370 -9.25 10.97 -17.96
CA PRO A 370 -9.56 9.63 -18.44
C PRO A 370 -8.49 8.60 -18.01
N VAL A 371 -8.50 8.23 -16.73
CA VAL A 371 -7.54 7.32 -16.09
C VAL A 371 -7.51 5.95 -16.80
N SER A 372 -8.67 5.34 -17.02
CA SER A 372 -8.81 4.05 -17.69
C SER A 372 -8.27 4.09 -19.12
N ALA A 373 -8.48 5.19 -19.84
CA ALA A 373 -7.94 5.34 -21.19
C ALA A 373 -6.41 5.35 -21.19
N VAL A 374 -5.78 6.07 -20.25
CA VAL A 374 -4.32 6.12 -20.12
C VAL A 374 -3.76 4.78 -19.64
N ILE A 375 -4.46 4.08 -18.75
CA ILE A 375 -4.10 2.71 -18.33
C ILE A 375 -4.12 1.78 -19.54
N LEU A 376 -5.15 1.85 -20.38
CA LEU A 376 -5.24 1.02 -21.59
C LEU A 376 -4.11 1.33 -22.58
N ASP A 377 -3.82 2.62 -22.81
CA ASP A 377 -2.72 3.05 -23.69
C ASP A 377 -1.34 2.59 -23.18
N ARG A 378 -1.22 2.29 -21.88
CA ARG A 378 0.02 1.84 -21.20
C ARG A 378 -0.16 0.50 -20.49
N ILE A 379 -0.95 -0.39 -21.07
CA ILE A 379 -1.42 -1.62 -20.39
C ILE A 379 -0.26 -2.51 -19.92
N GLU A 380 0.81 -2.59 -20.69
CA GLU A 380 1.99 -3.40 -20.33
C GLU A 380 2.75 -2.82 -19.13
N GLU A 381 2.79 -1.50 -18.97
CA GLU A 381 3.38 -0.88 -17.77
C GLU A 381 2.48 -1.11 -16.55
N TYR A 382 1.17 -0.98 -16.73
CA TYR A 382 0.19 -1.24 -15.68
C TYR A 382 0.28 -2.68 -15.16
N LYS A 383 0.30 -3.67 -16.06
CA LYS A 383 0.48 -5.09 -15.69
C LYS A 383 1.78 -5.33 -14.95
N LYS A 384 2.90 -4.78 -15.44
CA LYS A 384 4.21 -4.90 -14.77
C LYS A 384 4.20 -4.40 -13.33
N ILE A 385 3.51 -3.29 -13.05
CA ILE A 385 3.39 -2.78 -11.68
C ILE A 385 2.53 -3.71 -10.82
N LEU A 386 1.42 -4.23 -11.35
CA LEU A 386 0.60 -5.18 -10.60
C LEU A 386 1.35 -6.46 -10.29
N GLU A 387 2.09 -7.01 -11.26
CA GLU A 387 2.90 -8.22 -11.09
C GLU A 387 4.08 -8.02 -10.15
N HIS A 388 4.75 -6.85 -10.22
CA HIS A 388 5.83 -6.49 -9.30
C HIS A 388 5.35 -6.54 -7.85
N PHE A 389 4.11 -6.11 -7.61
CA PHE A 389 3.51 -6.20 -6.30
C PHE A 389 3.03 -7.62 -5.98
N SER A 390 2.28 -8.29 -6.86
CA SER A 390 1.62 -9.57 -6.55
C SER A 390 2.57 -10.75 -6.40
N LYS A 391 3.58 -10.87 -7.27
CA LYS A 391 4.45 -12.07 -7.33
C LYS A 391 5.16 -12.37 -6.00
N PRO A 392 5.83 -11.38 -5.35
CA PRO A 392 6.47 -11.64 -4.06
C PRO A 392 5.49 -11.99 -2.94
N ARG A 393 4.21 -11.55 -3.02
CA ARG A 393 3.19 -11.95 -2.04
C ARG A 393 2.71 -13.38 -2.29
N LEU A 394 2.55 -13.78 -3.55
CA LEU A 394 2.06 -15.10 -3.92
C LEU A 394 2.93 -16.22 -3.33
N ASP A 395 4.26 -16.04 -3.35
CA ASP A 395 5.22 -17.01 -2.80
C ASP A 395 5.06 -17.22 -1.28
N LEU A 396 4.42 -16.28 -0.57
CA LEU A 396 4.18 -16.34 0.88
C LEU A 396 2.82 -16.94 1.23
N ILE A 397 1.98 -17.21 0.23
CA ILE A 397 0.62 -17.73 0.42
C ILE A 397 0.68 -19.25 0.23
N LYS A 398 0.40 -20.00 1.31
CA LYS A 398 0.20 -21.44 1.23
C LYS A 398 -1.25 -21.67 0.83
N TRP A 399 -1.49 -22.37 -0.28
CA TRP A 399 -2.84 -22.57 -0.79
C TRP A 399 -3.01 -23.95 -1.45
N ARG A 400 -4.27 -24.34 -1.67
CA ARG A 400 -4.64 -25.53 -2.47
C ARG A 400 -5.85 -25.23 -3.36
N PRO A 401 -6.02 -25.93 -4.49
CA PRO A 401 -7.23 -25.82 -5.29
C PRO A 401 -8.45 -26.39 -4.56
N THR A 402 -9.63 -25.82 -4.78
CA THR A 402 -10.92 -26.35 -4.31
C THR A 402 -11.59 -27.22 -5.36
N GLU A 403 -12.66 -27.93 -4.99
CA GLU A 403 -13.46 -28.74 -5.93
C GLU A 403 -14.12 -27.91 -7.04
N GLN A 404 -14.37 -26.62 -6.77
CA GLN A 404 -14.93 -25.64 -7.70
C GLN A 404 -13.85 -24.96 -8.56
N ASN A 405 -12.61 -25.49 -8.58
CA ASN A 405 -11.46 -24.90 -9.27
C ASN A 405 -11.13 -23.46 -8.81
N ASN A 406 -11.44 -23.15 -7.54
CA ASN A 406 -11.03 -21.92 -6.86
C ASN A 406 -9.81 -22.20 -5.96
N VAL A 407 -9.43 -21.25 -5.09
CA VAL A 407 -8.30 -21.39 -4.17
C VAL A 407 -8.73 -21.33 -2.70
N GLU A 408 -8.14 -22.17 -1.86
CA GLU A 408 -8.24 -22.10 -0.41
C GLU A 408 -6.88 -21.74 0.19
N VAL A 409 -6.85 -20.68 1.01
CA VAL A 409 -5.62 -20.21 1.66
C VAL A 409 -5.44 -20.83 3.05
N LEU A 410 -4.29 -21.45 3.27
CA LEU A 410 -3.98 -22.32 4.41
C LEU A 410 -3.23 -21.62 5.56
N ASN A 411 -2.61 -20.46 5.32
CA ASN A 411 -1.88 -19.68 6.34
C ASN A 411 -2.53 -18.31 6.60
N LYS A 412 -2.10 -17.60 7.65
CA LYS A 412 -2.55 -16.23 7.94
C LYS A 412 -1.88 -15.27 6.94
N THR A 413 -2.69 -14.49 6.21
CA THR A 413 -2.21 -13.64 5.11
C THR A 413 -2.72 -12.20 5.17
N ILE A 414 -3.53 -11.83 6.17
CA ILE A 414 -4.11 -10.48 6.30
C ILE A 414 -3.06 -9.37 6.19
N ASP A 415 -1.88 -9.57 6.77
CA ASP A 415 -0.77 -8.61 6.78
C ASP A 415 -0.26 -8.25 5.38
N LEU A 416 -0.35 -9.18 4.42
CA LEU A 416 0.04 -8.97 3.02
C LEU A 416 -0.85 -7.92 2.31
N TYR A 417 -2.02 -7.62 2.85
CA TYR A 417 -3.01 -6.72 2.26
C TYR A 417 -3.19 -5.41 3.04
N ARG A 418 -2.73 -5.33 4.30
CA ARG A 418 -2.91 -4.12 5.14
C ARG A 418 -1.65 -3.28 5.33
N TYR A 419 -0.45 -3.84 5.13
CA TYR A 419 0.82 -3.14 5.30
C TYR A 419 1.69 -3.29 4.04
N PHE A 420 1.86 -2.21 3.28
CA PHE A 420 2.66 -2.20 2.06
C PHE A 420 3.12 -0.80 1.64
#